data_AF-H8Z3T1-F1
#
_entry.id   AF-H8Z3T1-F1
#
_cell.length_a   1.000
_cell.length_b   1.000
_cell.length_c   1.000
_cell.angle_alpha   90.00
_cell.angle_beta   90.00
_cell.angle_gamma   90.00
#
_symmetry.space_group_name_H-M   'P 1'
#
loop_
_entity.id
_entity.type
_entity.pdbx_description
1 polymer ?
#
loop_
_entity_poly.entity_id
_entity_poly.type
_entity_poly.pdbx_seq_one_letter_code
_entity_poly.pdbx_strand_id
1 'polypeptide(L)' 'MALALKKNQVRFFLKGSRQPVLATALGMADVASDVLLETGVDIASIPVWLNEWEFPETHSNPVLLQNIAKEGVSL' A
#
# COMPACT_ATOMS: atom_id res chain seq x y z
N MET A 1 -11.45 4.25 6.72
CA MET A 1 -12.37 3.76 5.68
C MET A 1 -11.87 4.30 4.35
N ALA A 2 -11.27 3.47 3.49
CA ALA A 2 -10.59 3.90 2.27
C ALA A 2 -11.21 3.22 1.05
N LEU A 3 -11.41 4.02 0.00
CA LEU A 3 -12.21 3.76 -1.20
C LEU A 3 -11.35 3.16 -2.32
N ALA A 4 -11.89 2.18 -3.04
CA ALA A 4 -11.29 1.51 -4.20
C ALA A 4 -11.63 2.22 -5.53
N LEU A 5 -10.78 2.06 -6.56
CA LEU A 5 -11.13 1.48 -7.89
C LEU A 5 -10.07 1.73 -8.99
N LYS A 6 -9.40 0.65 -9.43
CA LYS A 6 -9.36 0.17 -10.83
C LYS A 6 -9.33 -1.37 -10.76
N LYS A 7 -10.19 -2.03 -11.54
CA LYS A 7 -10.64 -3.45 -11.41
C LYS A 7 -9.62 -4.37 -10.69
N ASN A 8 -9.94 -4.73 -9.45
CA ASN A 8 -9.23 -5.64 -8.53
C ASN A 8 -7.99 -5.15 -7.74
N GLN A 9 -7.60 -3.87 -7.78
CA GLN A 9 -6.55 -3.39 -6.86
C GLN A 9 -7.08 -2.39 -5.81
N VAL A 10 -6.99 -2.80 -4.54
CA VAL A 10 -7.27 -1.97 -3.37
C VAL A 10 -5.94 -1.46 -2.80
N ARG A 11 -5.86 -0.17 -2.49
CA ARG A 11 -4.66 0.45 -1.90
C ARG A 11 -5.03 1.12 -0.59
N PHE A 12 -4.20 0.93 0.42
CA PHE A 12 -4.33 1.57 1.71
C PHE A 12 -3.14 2.47 1.97
N PHE A 13 -3.40 3.68 2.45
CA PHE A 13 -2.35 4.59 2.89
C PHE A 13 -2.35 4.69 4.42
N LEU A 14 -1.16 4.64 4.99
CA LEU A 14 -0.97 4.76 6.43
C LEU A 14 -1.10 6.23 6.83
N LYS A 15 -2.01 6.50 7.77
CA LYS A 15 -2.15 7.84 8.35
C LYS A 15 -1.19 8.01 9.52
N GLY A 16 -0.64 9.21 9.68
CA GLY A 16 0.21 9.57 10.81
C GLY A 16 1.70 9.56 10.47
N SER A 17 2.54 9.61 11.50
CA SER A 17 3.98 9.65 11.33
C SER A 17 4.54 8.31 10.85
N ARG A 18 5.68 8.38 10.14
CA ARG A 18 6.43 7.21 9.73
C ARG A 18 6.78 6.35 10.95
N GLN A 19 6.51 5.05 10.82
CA GLN A 19 6.82 4.02 11.80
C GLN A 19 7.95 3.13 11.25
N PRO A 20 8.58 2.28 12.07
CA PRO A 20 9.58 1.34 11.59
C PRO A 20 9.03 0.45 10.47
N VAL A 21 9.62 0.57 9.27
CA VAL A 21 9.12 -0.05 8.03
C VAL A 21 8.89 -1.56 8.18
N LEU A 22 9.84 -2.26 8.81
CA LEU A 22 9.75 -3.72 8.97
C LEU A 22 8.55 -4.13 9.85
N ALA A 23 8.36 -3.47 10.98
CA ALA A 23 7.24 -3.78 11.88
C ALA A 23 5.89 -3.49 11.20
N THR A 24 5.81 -2.37 10.49
CA THR A 24 4.63 -2.00 9.71
C THR A 24 4.35 -2.99 8.57
N ALA A 25 5.38 -3.40 7.82
CA ALA A 25 5.25 -4.36 6.74
C ALA A 25 4.76 -5.72 7.25
N LEU A 26 5.29 -6.21 8.38
CA LEU A 26 4.84 -7.47 8.98
C LEU A 26 3.38 -7.41 9.43
N GLY A 27 2.96 -6.32 10.09
CA GLY A 27 1.56 -6.14 10.49
C GLY A 27 0.61 -6.02 9.29
N MET A 28 1.06 -5.42 8.17
CA MET A 28 0.27 -5.37 6.94
C MET A 28 0.21 -6.72 6.22
N ALA A 29 1.27 -7.52 6.28
CA ALA A 29 1.30 -8.87 5.72
C ALA A 29 0.33 -9.82 6.44
N ASP A 30 0.18 -9.65 7.76
CA ASP A 30 -0.81 -10.38 8.57
C ASP A 30 -2.23 -10.13 8.05
N VAL A 31 -2.62 -8.85 7.93
CA VAL A 31 -3.94 -8.45 7.39
C VAL A 31 -4.13 -8.89 5.93
N ALA A 32 -3.09 -8.79 5.09
CA ALA A 32 -3.18 -9.25 3.70
C ALA A 32 -3.42 -10.76 3.60
N SER A 33 -2.83 -11.53 4.51
CA SER A 33 -3.06 -12.97 4.59
C SER A 33 -4.52 -13.29 4.94
N ASP A 34 -5.10 -12.55 5.90
CA ASP A 34 -6.51 -12.71 6.25
C ASP A 34 -7.43 -12.39 5.07
N VAL A 35 -7.20 -11.28 4.37
CA VAL A 35 -8.00 -10.89 3.19
C VAL A 35 -7.93 -11.96 2.10
N LEU A 36 -6.74 -12.49 1.82
CA LEU A 36 -6.59 -13.55 0.83
C LEU A 36 -7.35 -14.81 1.22
N LEU A 37 -7.26 -15.23 2.49
CA LEU A 37 -7.92 -16.44 2.98
C LEU A 37 -9.44 -16.30 3.04
N GLU A 38 -9.94 -15.14 3.46
CA GLU A 38 -11.39 -14.91 3.62
C GLU A 38 -12.10 -14.59 2.31
N THR A 39 -11.44 -13.85 1.41
CA THR A 39 -12.08 -13.29 0.21
C THR A 39 -11.57 -13.87 -1.10
N GLY A 40 -10.43 -14.57 -1.08
CA GLY A 40 -9.73 -15.02 -2.29
C GLY A 40 -9.07 -13.88 -3.08
N VAL A 41 -9.06 -12.66 -2.55
CA VAL A 41 -8.44 -11.49 -3.20
C VAL A 41 -7.01 -11.33 -2.69
N ASP A 42 -6.06 -11.43 -3.60
CA ASP A 42 -4.66 -11.12 -3.30
C ASP A 42 -4.45 -9.60 -3.28
N ILE A 43 -3.83 -9.09 -2.21
CA ILE A 43 -3.54 -7.67 -2.03
C ILE A 43 -2.06 -7.46 -1.72
N ALA A 44 -1.43 -6.54 -2.46
CA ALA A 44 -0.07 -6.11 -2.19
C ALA A 44 -0.02 -5.26 -0.92
N SER A 45 0.82 -5.63 0.05
CA SER A 45 1.01 -4.94 1.32
C SER A 45 2.31 -4.11 1.33
N ILE A 46 2.30 -2.95 0.68
CA ILE A 46 3.46 -2.02 0.66
C ILE A 46 3.19 -0.87 1.64
N PRO A 47 4.05 -0.64 2.65
CA PRO A 47 3.91 0.52 3.54
C PRO A 47 4.15 1.82 2.78
N VAL A 48 3.08 2.59 2.57
CA VAL A 48 3.13 3.95 2.01
C VAL A 48 2.34 4.86 2.93
N TRP A 49 2.97 5.92 3.44
CA TRP A 49 2.28 6.91 4.26
C TRP A 49 1.56 7.93 3.38
N LEU A 50 0.45 8.48 3.88
CA LEU A 50 -0.39 9.40 3.10
C LEU A 50 0.40 10.64 2.64
N ASN A 51 1.26 11.18 3.50
CA ASN A 51 2.11 12.31 3.15
C ASN A 51 3.12 11.95 2.04
N GLU A 52 3.68 10.73 2.06
CA GLU A 52 4.58 10.27 1.00
C GLU A 52 3.83 10.07 -0.32
N TRP A 53 2.56 9.70 -0.25
CA TRP A 53 1.72 9.62 -1.44
C TRP A 53 1.34 11.00 -1.99
N GLU A 54 1.00 11.95 -1.12
CA GLU A 54 0.70 13.33 -1.49
C GLU A 54 1.95 14.06 -2.02
N PHE A 55 3.13 13.70 -1.52
CA PHE A 55 4.43 14.26 -1.89
C PHE A 55 5.42 13.13 -2.25
N PRO A 56 5.29 12.49 -3.44
CA PRO A 56 6.05 11.29 -3.84
C PRO A 56 7.57 11.44 -3.76
N GLU A 57 8.08 12.65 -3.96
CA GLU A 57 9.49 13.01 -3.87
C GLU A 57 10.09 12.77 -2.48
N THR A 58 9.26 12.64 -1.44
CA THR A 58 9.69 12.37 -0.06
C THR A 58 9.87 10.89 0.22
N HIS A 59 9.35 10.01 -0.65
CA HIS A 59 9.53 8.58 -0.53
C HIS A 59 10.96 8.17 -0.93
N SER A 60 11.51 7.11 -0.33
CA SER A 60 12.85 6.60 -0.68
C SER A 60 12.94 6.09 -2.12
N ASN A 61 11.80 5.83 -2.75
CA ASN A 61 11.67 5.49 -4.16
C ASN A 61 10.47 6.24 -4.77
N PRO A 62 10.64 7.49 -5.24
CA PRO A 62 9.56 8.28 -5.82
C PRO A 62 9.00 7.68 -7.12
N VAL A 63 9.88 7.05 -7.92
CA VAL A 63 9.50 6.42 -9.20
C VAL A 63 8.53 5.27 -8.96
N LEU A 64 8.72 4.49 -7.88
CA LEU A 64 7.77 3.44 -7.50
C LEU A 64 6.36 4.01 -7.28
N LEU A 65 6.22 5.09 -6.51
CA LEU A 65 4.90 5.67 -6.25
C LEU A 65 4.25 6.24 -7.52
N GLN A 66 5.06 6.85 -8.39
CA GLN A 66 4.58 7.31 -9.70
C GLN A 66 4.09 6.16 -10.59
N ASN A 67 4.81 5.04 -10.61
CA ASN A 67 4.42 3.85 -11.37
C ASN A 67 3.15 3.22 -10.78
N ILE A 68 3.06 3.09 -9.45
CA ILE A 68 1.86 2.60 -8.76
C ILE A 68 0.65 3.49 -9.08
N ALA A 69 0.82 4.81 -9.13
CA ALA A 69 -0.26 5.74 -9.47
C ALA A 69 -0.73 5.57 -10.93
N LYS A 70 0.19 5.32 -11.87
CA LYS A 70 -0.11 5.17 -13.30
C LYS A 70 -0.68 3.80 -13.65
N GLU A 71 -0.07 2.75 -13.13
CA GLU A 71 -0.22 1.37 -13.61
C GLU A 71 -0.83 0.43 -12.56
N GLY A 72 -0.82 0.84 -11.28
CA GLY A 72 -1.09 -0.06 -10.16
C GLY A 72 0.17 -0.80 -9.72
N VAL A 73 0.03 -1.71 -8.75
CA VAL A 73 1.13 -2.60 -8.38
C VAL A 73 1.09 -3.77 -9.36
N SER A 74 2.12 -3.91 -10.19
CA SER A 74 2.33 -5.15 -10.95
C SER A 74 3.26 -6.02 -10.10
N LEU A 75 2.70 -7.05 -9.47
CA LEU A 75 3.47 -8.13 -8.83
C LEU A 75 3.94 -9.13 -9.88
#